data_AF-A0A0S7YY07-F1
#
_entry.id   AF-A0A0S7YY07-F1
#
_cell.length_a   1.000
_cell.length_b   1.000
_cell.length_c   1.000
_cell.angle_alpha   90.00
_cell.angle_beta   90.00
_cell.angle_gamma   90.00
#
_symmetry.space_group_name_H-M   'P 1'
#
loop_
_entity.id
_entity.type
_entity.pdbx_description
1 polymer ?
#
loop_
_entity_poly.entity_id
_entity_poly.type
_entity_poly.pdbx_seq_one_letter_code
_entity_poly.pdbx_strand_id
1 'polypeptide(L)'
;MRDVVTSALVLAACLALPVARAADDSRTPAVEGVLAAVESLRAQAVTAGHEWLGTRSLLDEARAAAASGDAARALELAEQARRDCELALEQARREEEAWQGRVLR
;
A
#
# COMPACT_ATOMS: atom_id res chain seq x y z
N MET A 1 -34.30 -52.43 -34.38
CA MET A 1 -34.51 -51.03 -33.94
C MET A 1 -34.28 -51.02 -32.44
N ARG A 2 -33.29 -50.26 -31.98
CA ARG A 2 -32.86 -50.21 -30.57
C ARG A 2 -33.47 -48.95 -29.97
N ASP A 3 -34.44 -49.11 -29.08
CA ASP A 3 -34.96 -47.98 -28.33
C ASP A 3 -34.00 -47.72 -27.16
N VAL A 4 -33.19 -46.69 -27.38
CA VAL A 4 -32.39 -46.00 -26.37
C VAL A 4 -33.31 -45.01 -25.65
N VAL A 5 -32.91 -44.61 -24.44
CA VAL A 5 -33.36 -43.44 -23.67
C VAL A 5 -34.22 -43.80 -22.45
N THR A 6 -33.53 -44.08 -21.35
CA THR A 6 -34.01 -43.71 -20.01
C THR A 6 -33.04 -42.71 -19.42
N SER A 7 -33.50 -41.45 -19.43
CA SER A 7 -32.88 -40.28 -18.83
C SER A 7 -32.68 -40.47 -17.32
N ALA A 8 -31.44 -40.34 -16.86
CA ALA A 8 -31.13 -40.02 -15.47
C ALA A 8 -30.46 -38.64 -15.46
N LEU A 9 -31.29 -37.60 -15.38
CA LEU A 9 -30.87 -36.22 -15.17
C LEU A 9 -30.40 -36.09 -13.71
N VAL A 10 -29.09 -36.22 -13.47
CA VAL A 10 -28.49 -35.94 -12.16
C VAL A 10 -28.33 -34.42 -12.03
N LEU A 11 -29.24 -33.81 -11.27
CA LEU A 11 -29.19 -32.40 -10.90
C LEU A 11 -28.08 -32.22 -9.84
N ALA A 12 -26.86 -31.92 -10.27
CA ALA A 12 -25.77 -31.56 -9.36
C ALA A 12 -25.96 -30.11 -8.88
N ALA A 13 -26.64 -29.96 -7.74
CA ALA A 13 -26.71 -28.73 -6.98
C ALA A 13 -25.34 -28.47 -6.30
N CYS A 14 -24.43 -27.82 -7.03
CA CYS A 14 -23.22 -27.25 -6.43
C CYS A 14 -23.65 -26.06 -5.54
N LEU A 15 -23.74 -26.34 -4.25
CA LEU A 15 -23.87 -25.36 -3.18
C LEU A 15 -22.78 -24.30 -3.32
N ALA A 16 -23.17 -23.07 -3.63
CA ALA A 16 -22.34 -21.89 -3.52
C ALA A 16 -22.04 -21.63 -2.04
N LEU A 17 -20.98 -22.26 -1.53
CA LEU A 17 -20.41 -21.88 -0.25
C LEU A 17 -19.73 -20.52 -0.42
N PRO A 18 -20.06 -19.51 0.41
CA PRO A 18 -19.25 -18.32 0.48
C PRO A 18 -17.92 -18.76 1.09
N VAL A 19 -16.85 -18.71 0.30
CA VAL A 19 -15.49 -18.73 0.84
C VAL A 19 -15.36 -17.45 1.66
N ALA A 20 -15.64 -17.55 2.95
CA ALA A 20 -15.26 -16.56 3.92
C ALA A 20 -13.72 -16.54 3.92
N ARG A 21 -13.17 -15.56 3.22
CA ARG A 21 -11.75 -15.27 3.19
C ARG A 21 -11.40 -14.79 4.60
N ALA A 22 -10.89 -15.70 5.44
CA ALA A 22 -10.35 -15.34 6.74
C ALA A 22 -9.29 -14.26 6.51
N ALA A 23 -9.53 -13.06 7.06
CA ALA A 23 -8.53 -12.01 7.10
C ALA A 23 -7.32 -12.58 7.84
N ASP A 24 -6.19 -12.65 7.15
CA ASP A 24 -4.93 -13.13 7.69
C ASP A 24 -4.37 -12.07 8.64
N ASP A 25 -4.81 -12.13 9.90
CA ASP A 25 -4.52 -11.19 10.99
C ASP A 25 -3.01 -11.01 11.24
N SER A 26 -2.20 -11.96 10.78
CA SER A 26 -0.73 -11.92 10.88
C SER A 26 -0.09 -10.82 10.02
N ARG A 27 -0.78 -10.28 9.02
CA ARG A 27 -0.25 -9.19 8.16
C ARG A 27 -0.44 -7.80 8.73
N THR A 28 -1.43 -7.60 9.57
CA THR A 28 -1.76 -6.31 10.17
C THR A 28 -0.59 -5.68 10.95
N PRO A 29 0.08 -6.38 11.88
CA PRO A 29 1.24 -5.81 12.59
C PRO A 29 2.43 -5.50 11.66
N ALA A 30 2.59 -6.26 10.56
CA ALA A 30 3.63 -5.96 9.58
C ALA A 30 3.32 -4.67 8.79
N VAL A 31 2.06 -4.43 8.42
CA VAL A 31 1.63 -3.21 7.73
C VAL A 31 1.80 -1.98 8.62
N GLU A 32 1.43 -2.06 9.90
CA GLU A 32 1.59 -0.96 10.85
C GLU A 32 3.07 -0.55 11.01
N GLY A 33 3.98 -1.53 11.09
CA GLY A 33 5.41 -1.26 11.15
C GLY A 33 5.93 -0.52 9.91
N VAL A 34 5.46 -0.89 8.72
CA VAL A 34 5.79 -0.20 7.47
C VAL A 34 5.25 1.23 7.47
N LEU A 35 3.99 1.42 7.84
CA LEU A 35 3.38 2.76 7.91
C LEU A 35 4.11 3.68 8.91
N ALA A 36 4.52 3.16 10.06
CA ALA A 36 5.30 3.90 11.04
C ALA A 36 6.69 4.30 10.51
N ALA A 37 7.36 3.40 9.79
CA ALA A 37 8.65 3.70 9.18
C ALA A 37 8.54 4.79 8.10
N VAL A 38 7.52 4.74 7.25
CA VAL A 38 7.29 5.77 6.22
C VAL A 38 6.88 7.09 6.84
N GLU A 39 6.09 7.09 7.92
CA GLU A 39 5.76 8.31 8.67
C GLU A 39 7.01 8.99 9.25
N SER A 40 7.97 8.20 9.77
CA SER A 40 9.25 8.73 10.24
C SER A 40 10.06 9.37 9.10
N LEU A 41 10.04 8.77 7.90
CA LEU A 41 10.70 9.34 6.74
C LEU A 41 10.02 10.62 6.25
N ARG A 42 8.68 10.66 6.26
CA ARG A 42 7.91 11.88 5.98
C ARG A 42 8.26 13.00 6.96
N ALA A 43 8.37 12.69 8.26
CA ALA A 43 8.75 13.66 9.28
C ALA A 43 10.15 14.27 9.02
N GLN A 44 11.10 13.48 8.50
CA GLN A 44 12.40 13.99 8.07
C GLN A 44 12.25 14.94 6.87
N ALA A 45 11.45 14.58 5.86
CA ALA A 45 11.18 15.46 4.71
C ALA A 45 10.48 16.77 5.12
N VAL A 46 9.54 16.72 6.08
CA VAL A 46 8.91 17.90 6.70
C VAL A 46 9.95 18.76 7.40
N THR A 47 10.83 18.15 8.18
CA THR A 47 11.89 18.87 8.92
C THR A 47 12.86 19.55 7.96
N ALA A 48 13.14 18.93 6.81
CA ALA A 48 13.92 19.54 5.74
C ALA A 48 13.15 20.64 4.99
N GLY A 49 11.83 20.74 5.14
CA GLY A 49 10.99 21.69 4.41
C GLY A 49 10.61 21.26 2.99
N HIS A 50 10.77 19.98 2.66
CA HIS A 50 10.58 19.43 1.31
C HIS A 50 9.44 18.43 1.19
N GLU A 51 8.51 18.35 2.16
CA GLU A 51 7.35 17.47 2.03
C GLU A 51 6.51 17.81 0.79
N TRP A 52 6.16 16.77 0.03
CA TRP A 52 5.21 16.88 -1.08
C TRP A 52 3.79 16.64 -0.59
N LEU A 53 2.84 17.46 -1.05
CA LEU A 53 1.43 17.42 -0.61
C LEU A 53 0.79 16.03 -0.78
N GLY A 54 1.14 15.32 -1.85
CA GLY A 54 0.57 14.00 -2.17
C GLY A 54 1.00 12.90 -1.19
N THR A 55 2.17 13.02 -0.57
CA THR A 55 2.72 12.00 0.32
C THR A 55 1.84 11.76 1.55
N ARG A 56 1.28 12.83 2.12
CA ARG A 56 0.34 12.71 3.24
C ARG A 56 -0.94 11.98 2.84
N SER A 57 -1.52 12.31 1.68
CA SER A 57 -2.73 11.64 1.17
C SER A 57 -2.50 10.14 0.99
N LEU A 58 -1.36 9.76 0.41
CA LEU A 58 -1.00 8.35 0.23
C LEU A 58 -0.92 7.58 1.55
N LEU A 59 -0.36 8.19 2.61
CA LEU A 59 -0.31 7.56 3.93
C LEU A 59 -1.69 7.47 4.60
N ASP A 60 -2.54 8.48 4.43
CA ASP A 60 -3.91 8.46 4.94
C ASP A 60 -4.72 7.35 4.23
N GLU A 61 -4.58 7.21 2.90
CA GLU A 61 -5.18 6.12 2.12
C GLU A 61 -4.61 4.75 2.50
N ALA A 62 -3.30 4.65 2.76
CA ALA A 62 -2.66 3.40 3.18
C ALA A 62 -3.18 2.94 4.55
N ARG A 63 -3.35 3.87 5.50
CA ARG A 63 -3.95 3.59 6.81
C ARG A 63 -5.41 3.15 6.67
N ALA A 64 -6.18 3.79 5.78
CA ALA A 64 -7.57 3.40 5.52
C ALA A 64 -7.65 1.97 4.92
N ALA A 65 -6.79 1.64 3.97
CA ALA A 65 -6.70 0.29 3.39
C ALA A 65 -6.30 -0.76 4.44
N ALA A 66 -5.34 -0.43 5.33
CA ALA A 66 -4.96 -1.31 6.43
C ALA A 66 -6.13 -1.57 7.38
N ALA A 67 -6.86 -0.50 7.75
CA ALA A 67 -8.03 -0.59 8.62
C ALA A 67 -9.19 -1.40 8.00
N SER A 68 -9.31 -1.43 6.67
CA SER A 68 -10.28 -2.27 5.96
C SER A 68 -9.80 -3.70 5.73
N GLY A 69 -8.61 -4.08 6.21
CA GLY A 69 -8.01 -5.40 6.02
C GLY A 69 -7.38 -5.61 4.64
N ASP A 70 -7.28 -4.57 3.81
CA ASP A 70 -6.58 -4.61 2.52
C ASP A 70 -5.10 -4.32 2.71
N ALA A 71 -4.40 -5.28 3.31
CA ALA A 71 -2.97 -5.19 3.57
C ALA A 71 -2.15 -5.00 2.29
N ALA A 72 -2.57 -5.58 1.16
CA ALA A 72 -1.84 -5.47 -0.10
C ALA A 72 -1.89 -4.02 -0.62
N ARG A 73 -3.07 -3.42 -0.64
CA ARG A 73 -3.24 -2.03 -1.04
C ARG A 73 -2.54 -1.06 -0.08
N ALA A 74 -2.62 -1.33 1.23
CA ALA A 74 -1.92 -0.53 2.23
C ALA A 74 -0.41 -0.48 1.99
N LEU A 75 0.21 -1.65 1.73
CA LEU A 75 1.64 -1.73 1.45
C LEU A 75 2.03 -1.04 0.14
N GLU A 76 1.23 -1.16 -0.91
CA GLU A 76 1.46 -0.49 -2.19
C GLU A 76 1.46 1.04 -2.04
N LEU A 77 0.45 1.58 -1.34
CA LEU A 77 0.33 3.01 -1.07
C LEU A 77 1.46 3.52 -0.16
N ALA A 78 1.79 2.77 0.89
CA ALA A 78 2.90 3.11 1.78
C ALA A 78 4.25 3.14 1.04
N GLU A 79 4.46 2.20 0.13
CA GLU A 79 5.66 2.12 -0.70
C GLU A 79 5.75 3.28 -1.72
N GLN A 80 4.61 3.73 -2.27
CA GLN A 80 4.59 4.97 -3.06
C GLN A 80 4.94 6.20 -2.20
N ALA A 81 4.34 6.33 -1.01
CA ALA A 81 4.65 7.42 -0.09
C ALA A 81 6.13 7.41 0.34
N ARG A 82 6.71 6.23 0.54
CA ARG A 82 8.15 6.07 0.83
C ARG A 82 9.00 6.68 -0.27
N ARG A 83 8.75 6.31 -1.54
CA ARG A 83 9.50 6.85 -2.68
C ARG A 83 9.39 8.38 -2.77
N ASP A 84 8.21 8.92 -2.55
CA ASP A 84 8.00 10.37 -2.56
C ASP A 84 8.84 11.06 -1.46
N CYS A 85 8.89 10.50 -0.25
CA CYS A 85 9.73 11.03 0.84
C CYS A 85 11.23 10.97 0.50
N GLU A 86 11.70 9.87 -0.11
CA GLU A 86 13.10 9.71 -0.51
C GLU A 86 13.50 10.73 -1.56
N LEU A 87 12.64 10.96 -2.55
CA LEU A 87 12.85 11.97 -3.59
C LEU A 87 12.85 13.39 -3.00
N ALA A 88 11.95 13.68 -2.06
CA ALA A 88 11.91 14.95 -1.34
C ALA A 88 13.21 15.22 -0.56
N LEU A 89 13.73 14.22 0.15
CA LEU A 89 14.99 14.35 0.90
C LEU A 89 16.20 14.48 -0.01
N GLU A 90 16.24 13.75 -1.12
CA GLU A 90 17.28 13.90 -2.14
C GLU A 90 17.25 15.29 -2.78
N GLN A 91 16.05 15.83 -3.04
CA GLN A 91 15.90 17.20 -3.52
C GLN A 91 16.46 18.20 -2.50
N ALA A 92 16.09 18.06 -1.22
CA ALA A 92 16.57 18.92 -0.14
C ALA A 92 18.11 18.98 -0.12
N ARG A 93 18.74 17.80 -0.17
CA ARG A 93 20.20 17.67 -0.17
C ARG A 93 20.84 18.37 -1.37
N ARG A 94 20.30 18.18 -2.57
CA ARG A 94 20.83 18.82 -3.79
C ARG A 94 20.73 20.33 -3.74
N GLU A 95 19.62 20.85 -3.22
CA GLU A 95 19.42 22.29 -3.07
C GLU A 95 20.40 22.90 -2.05
N GLU A 96 20.64 22.21 -0.93
CA GLU A 96 21.66 22.60 0.05
C GLU A 96 23.06 22.60 -0.56
N GLU A 97 23.48 21.51 -1.21
CA GLU A 97 24.79 21.41 -1.86
C GLU A 97 24.98 22.51 -2.93
N ALA A 98 23.95 22.78 -3.73
CA ALA A 98 23.98 23.84 -4.73
C ALA A 98 24.05 25.24 -4.09
N TRP A 99 23.37 25.46 -2.97
CA TRP A 99 23.48 26.72 -2.22
C TRP A 99 24.88 26.91 -1.64
N GLN A 100 25.43 25.91 -0.97
CA GLN A 100 26.78 25.95 -0.40
C GLN A 100 27.82 26.23 -1.48
N GLY A 101 27.73 25.55 -2.63
CA GLY A 101 28.64 25.76 -3.75
C GLY A 101 28.57 27.14 -4.41
N ARG A 102 27.45 27.86 -4.25
CA ARG A 102 27.27 29.25 -4.73
C ARG A 102 27.72 30.29 -3.72
N VAL A 103 27.49 30.06 -2.41
CA VAL A 103 27.68 31.08 -1.37
C VAL A 103 29.05 30.98 -0.69
N LEU A 104 29.61 29.78 -0.55
CA LEU A 104 30.87 29.55 0.16
C LEU A 104 32.10 29.46 -0.76
N ARG A 105 31.94 29.74 -2.06
CA ARG A 105 33.03 29.79 -3.04
C ARG A 105 33.61 31.17 -3.20
#